data_AF-A0A250J2C8-F1
#
_entry.id   AF-A0A250J2C8-F1
#
_cell.length_a   1.000
_cell.length_b   1.000
_cell.length_c   1.000
_cell.angle_alpha   90.00
_cell.angle_beta   90.00
_cell.angle_gamma   90.00
#
_symmetry.space_group_name_H-M   'P 1'
#
loop_
_entity.id
_entity.type
_entity.pdbx_description
1 polymer ?
#
loop_
_entity_poly.entity_id
_entity_poly.type
_entity_poly.pdbx_seq_one_letter_code
_entity_poly.pdbx_strand_id
1 'polypeptide(L)'
;MGKIRGLFEKLKYEEALDQVGLARGRPLSTSALVTLSLYEGILLFEMGRLQESEEAFQVAMMLRPNEQLPEQVSPKVVAHFEAIRQKVQQEMLQSLEAHQNAATSDSPSVASSKEKASPKCASTLIAANGRTLKAQQLWRLASMEQMLCAPGIPRKAVSKAMATLKTQVSEAGTITEWVRVSQEIDQLAHQFALYPSSEDWLQAKSAVPEALWEVGDEDQDVPLPEAPAVVPPEPPANLFGCRAAVAAECERLMMRLIALQARTTEMDEASRSTALSALFQLGQKVREADSSKLLETASRGIDDWAGKPREASLPVQGSLEASLLE
;
A
#
# COMPACT_ATOMS: atom_id res chain seq x y z
N MET A 1 -5.33 5.91 11.18
CA MET A 1 -4.21 6.17 12.11
C MET A 1 -4.61 6.96 13.35
N GLY A 2 -5.25 8.13 13.24
CA GLY A 2 -5.60 8.96 14.42
C GLY A 2 -6.37 8.24 15.55
N LYS A 3 -7.26 7.30 15.21
CA LYS A 3 -8.01 6.50 16.20
C LYS A 3 -7.10 5.57 17.03
N ILE A 4 -6.14 4.89 16.40
CA ILE A 4 -5.18 4.00 17.09
C ILE A 4 -4.34 4.82 18.07
N ARG A 5 -3.79 5.94 17.60
CA ARG A 5 -3.03 6.88 18.44
C ARG A 5 -3.85 7.36 19.65
N GLY A 6 -5.09 7.82 19.43
CA GLY A 6 -5.93 8.32 20.51
C GLY A 6 -6.34 7.24 21.53
N LEU A 7 -6.35 5.96 21.14
CA LEU A 7 -6.56 4.84 22.05
C LEU A 7 -5.27 4.50 22.83
N PHE A 8 -4.12 4.55 22.17
CA PHE A 8 -2.81 4.38 22.80
C PHE A 8 -2.56 5.43 23.90
N GLU A 9 -2.83 6.71 23.61
CA GLU A 9 -2.71 7.82 24.57
C GLU A 9 -3.64 7.63 25.79
N LYS A 10 -4.75 6.92 25.63
CA LYS A 10 -5.70 6.58 26.70
C LYS A 10 -5.39 5.25 27.39
N LEU A 11 -4.26 4.61 27.08
CA LEU A 11 -3.84 3.30 27.58
C LEU A 11 -4.83 2.18 27.28
N LYS A 12 -5.65 2.33 26.24
CA LYS A 12 -6.63 1.33 25.78
C LYS A 12 -5.99 0.40 24.75
N TYR A 13 -5.05 -0.42 25.20
CA TYR A 13 -4.18 -1.18 24.29
C TYR A 13 -4.90 -2.25 23.47
N GLU A 14 -5.84 -2.98 24.08
CA GLU A 14 -6.63 -4.01 23.39
C GLU A 14 -7.50 -3.40 22.27
N GLU A 15 -8.27 -2.35 22.59
CA GLU A 15 -9.07 -1.63 21.59
C GLU A 15 -8.19 -1.05 20.46
N ALA A 16 -6.99 -0.57 20.78
CA ALA A 16 -6.05 -0.06 19.79
C ALA A 16 -5.56 -1.18 18.86
N LEU A 17 -5.29 -2.37 19.39
CA LEU A 17 -4.87 -3.55 18.63
C LEU A 17 -5.99 -4.02 17.69
N ASP A 18 -7.26 -4.00 18.15
CA ASP A 18 -8.41 -4.29 17.29
C ASP A 18 -8.49 -3.31 16.11
N GLN A 19 -8.23 -2.01 16.35
CA GLN A 19 -8.18 -1.02 15.28
C GLN A 19 -7.03 -1.24 14.30
N VAL A 20 -5.89 -1.77 14.77
CA VAL A 20 -4.78 -2.19 13.88
C VAL A 20 -5.25 -3.34 12.98
N GLY A 21 -5.90 -4.36 13.55
CA GLY A 21 -6.47 -5.48 12.79
C GLY A 21 -7.46 -5.04 11.73
N LEU A 22 -8.41 -4.17 12.09
CA LEU A 22 -9.37 -3.58 11.15
C LEU A 22 -8.69 -2.76 10.04
N ALA A 23 -7.62 -2.03 10.37
CA ALA A 23 -6.87 -1.26 9.39
C ALA A 23 -6.12 -2.15 8.38
N ARG A 24 -5.62 -3.31 8.83
CA ARG A 24 -4.97 -4.31 7.96
C ARG A 24 -5.91 -4.99 6.98
N GLY A 25 -7.21 -5.06 7.29
CA GLY A 25 -8.22 -5.57 6.35
C GLY A 25 -8.44 -4.71 5.10
N ARG A 26 -7.75 -3.56 4.99
CA ARG A 26 -7.87 -2.61 3.88
C ARG A 26 -6.55 -2.58 3.09
N PRO A 27 -6.58 -2.22 1.79
CA PRO A 27 -5.35 -1.96 1.05
C PRO A 27 -4.58 -0.81 1.69
N LEU A 28 -3.32 -1.08 2.06
CA LEU A 28 -2.44 -0.12 2.72
C LEU A 28 -1.25 0.20 1.84
N SER A 29 -0.81 1.46 1.87
CA SER A 29 0.49 1.81 1.32
C SER A 29 1.61 1.24 2.19
N THR A 30 2.81 1.05 1.64
CA THR A 30 3.98 0.59 2.40
C THR A 30 4.25 1.47 3.62
N SER A 31 4.09 2.79 3.49
CA SER A 31 4.25 3.72 4.61
C SER A 31 3.21 3.47 5.70
N ALA A 32 1.94 3.25 5.32
CA ALA A 32 0.89 2.97 6.30
C ALA A 32 1.10 1.61 6.99
N LEU A 33 1.59 0.61 6.26
CA LEU A 33 1.93 -0.70 6.82
C LEU A 33 3.06 -0.60 7.84
N VAL A 34 4.13 0.14 7.53
CA VAL A 34 5.23 0.40 8.47
C VAL A 34 4.70 1.05 9.73
N THR A 35 3.93 2.14 9.61
CA THR A 35 3.39 2.83 10.78
C THR A 35 2.46 1.93 11.60
N LEU A 36 1.63 1.09 10.97
CA LEU A 36 0.77 0.15 11.68
C LEU A 36 1.58 -0.90 12.43
N SER A 37 2.59 -1.49 11.80
CA SER A 37 3.48 -2.46 12.44
C SER A 37 4.27 -1.84 13.60
N LEU A 38 4.67 -0.56 13.51
CA LEU A 38 5.28 0.16 14.64
C LEU A 38 4.30 0.32 15.81
N TYR A 39 3.07 0.76 15.57
CA TYR A 39 2.06 0.86 16.65
C TYR A 39 1.73 -0.50 17.24
N GLU A 40 1.60 -1.53 16.41
CA GLU A 40 1.35 -2.90 16.88
C GLU A 40 2.48 -3.40 17.79
N GLY A 41 3.74 -3.22 17.38
CA GLY A 41 4.89 -3.58 18.21
C GLY A 41 4.89 -2.85 19.56
N ILE A 42 4.61 -1.55 19.56
CA ILE A 42 4.49 -0.75 20.79
C ILE A 42 3.38 -1.31 21.70
N LEU A 43 2.19 -1.53 21.14
CA LEU A 43 1.02 -2.01 21.88
C LEU A 43 1.29 -3.39 22.50
N LEU A 44 1.81 -4.33 21.70
CA LEU A 44 2.14 -5.68 22.15
C LEU A 44 3.21 -5.67 23.25
N PHE A 45 4.22 -4.80 23.13
CA PHE A 45 5.25 -4.67 24.15
C PHE A 45 4.69 -4.18 25.48
N GLU A 46 3.87 -3.12 25.45
CA GLU A 46 3.24 -2.56 26.67
C GLU A 46 2.26 -3.54 27.32
N MET A 47 1.71 -4.51 26.56
CA MET A 47 0.92 -5.63 27.06
C MET A 47 1.76 -6.84 27.53
N GLY A 48 3.09 -6.79 27.45
CA GLY A 48 3.98 -7.88 27.85
C GLY A 48 4.13 -9.01 26.83
N ARG A 49 3.60 -8.85 25.61
CA ARG A 49 3.70 -9.82 24.50
C ARG A 49 4.97 -9.60 23.69
N LEU A 50 6.11 -9.83 24.34
CA LEU A 50 7.44 -9.43 23.82
C LEU A 50 7.79 -10.06 22.48
N GLN A 51 7.49 -11.35 22.28
CA GLN A 51 7.80 -12.06 21.03
C GLN A 51 7.02 -11.49 19.85
N GLU A 52 5.71 -11.29 20.01
CA GLU A 52 4.86 -10.73 18.96
C GLU A 52 5.20 -9.26 18.68
N SER A 53 5.58 -8.52 19.72
CA SER A 53 6.15 -7.17 19.58
C SER A 53 7.41 -7.18 18.71
N GLU A 54 8.33 -8.11 18.95
CA GLU A 54 9.55 -8.25 18.16
C GLU A 54 9.22 -8.51 16.70
N GLU A 55 8.32 -9.44 16.40
CA GLU A 55 7.88 -9.74 15.02
C GLU A 55 7.29 -8.50 14.32
N ALA A 56 6.41 -7.76 15.00
CA ALA A 56 5.82 -6.54 14.45
C ALA A 56 6.87 -5.46 14.17
N PHE A 57 7.84 -5.26 15.07
CA PHE A 57 8.94 -4.33 14.85
C PHE A 57 9.88 -4.79 13.73
N GLN A 58 10.18 -6.09 13.62
CA GLN A 58 10.98 -6.63 12.52
C GLN A 58 10.32 -6.34 11.17
N VAL A 59 9.00 -6.54 11.04
CA VAL A 59 8.24 -6.18 9.83
C VAL A 59 8.44 -4.71 9.46
N ALA A 60 8.34 -3.81 10.43
CA ALA A 60 8.56 -2.38 10.18
C ALA A 60 10.02 -2.10 9.72
N MET A 61 11.01 -2.71 10.35
CA MET A 61 12.44 -2.50 10.05
C MET A 61 12.86 -3.08 8.71
N MET A 62 12.33 -4.23 8.31
CA MET A 62 12.64 -4.80 6.99
C MET A 62 12.03 -3.95 5.86
N LEU A 63 10.88 -3.30 6.09
CA LEU A 63 10.28 -2.38 5.13
C LEU A 63 11.00 -1.02 5.09
N ARG A 64 11.36 -0.47 6.27
CA ARG A 64 12.09 0.79 6.41
C ARG A 64 13.05 0.76 7.61
N PRO A 65 14.34 0.44 7.38
CA PRO A 65 15.33 0.25 8.46
C PRO A 65 15.61 1.50 9.31
N ASN A 66 15.36 2.68 8.74
CA ASN A 66 15.66 3.98 9.36
C ASN A 66 14.41 4.67 9.93
N GLU A 67 13.25 4.00 9.94
CA GLU A 67 12.01 4.59 10.43
C GLU A 67 12.04 4.75 11.96
N GLN A 68 11.63 5.91 12.46
CA GLN A 68 11.60 6.21 13.90
C GLN A 68 10.26 5.79 14.53
N LEU A 69 10.23 5.65 15.85
CA LEU A 69 8.99 5.39 16.57
C LEU A 69 8.03 6.59 16.44
N PRO A 70 6.72 6.36 16.21
CA PRO A 70 5.78 7.42 15.86
C PRO A 70 5.40 8.36 17.03
N GLU A 71 5.66 7.99 18.28
CA GLU A 71 5.27 8.75 19.47
C GLU A 71 6.33 8.69 20.57
N GLN A 72 6.20 9.54 21.60
CA GLN A 72 6.97 9.43 22.83
C GLN A 72 6.50 8.21 23.62
N VAL A 73 7.20 7.09 23.42
CA VAL A 73 6.94 5.84 24.15
C VAL A 73 7.84 5.72 25.38
N SER A 74 7.56 4.74 26.23
CA SER A 74 8.39 4.48 27.41
C SER A 74 9.84 4.17 27.00
N PRO A 75 10.86 4.58 27.79
CA PRO A 75 12.27 4.31 27.47
C PRO A 75 12.58 2.82 27.26
N LYS A 76 11.76 1.92 27.85
CA LYS A 76 11.87 0.47 27.67
C LYS A 76 11.51 0.04 26.25
N VAL A 77 10.43 0.58 25.69
CA VAL A 77 10.02 0.32 24.30
C VAL A 77 11.11 0.83 23.35
N VAL A 78 11.65 2.02 23.59
CA VAL A 78 12.76 2.57 22.77
C VAL A 78 13.97 1.62 22.79
N ALA A 79 14.39 1.19 23.98
CA ALA A 79 15.53 0.27 24.11
C ALA A 79 15.29 -1.07 23.39
N HIS A 80 14.08 -1.63 23.52
CA HIS A 80 13.72 -2.89 22.84
C HIS A 80 13.69 -2.73 21.32
N PHE A 81 13.10 -1.65 20.83
CA PHE A 81 13.04 -1.33 19.41
C PHE A 81 14.43 -1.15 18.78
N GLU A 82 15.32 -0.40 19.44
CA GLU A 82 16.69 -0.22 18.93
C GLU A 82 17.49 -1.54 18.93
N ALA A 83 17.29 -2.40 19.93
CA ALA A 83 17.90 -3.73 19.95
C ALA A 83 17.44 -4.58 18.74
N ILE A 84 16.15 -4.55 18.42
CA ILE A 84 15.60 -5.25 17.25
C ILE A 84 16.14 -4.64 15.96
N ARG A 85 16.23 -3.31 15.85
CA ARG A 85 16.80 -2.64 14.68
C ARG A 85 18.23 -3.11 14.43
N GLN A 86 19.07 -3.17 15.47
CA GLN A 86 20.45 -3.66 15.35
C GLN A 86 20.50 -5.11 14.87
N LYS A 87 19.64 -5.97 15.43
CA LYS A 87 19.54 -7.38 15.04
C LYS A 87 19.15 -7.53 13.57
N VAL A 88 18.09 -6.85 13.12
CA VAL A 88 17.63 -6.91 11.72
C VAL A 88 18.71 -6.37 10.76
N GLN A 89 19.38 -5.28 11.12
CA GLN A 89 20.48 -4.74 10.30
C GLN A 89 21.63 -5.75 10.19
N GLN A 90 21.99 -6.44 11.28
CA GLN A 90 23.02 -7.46 11.26
C GLN A 90 22.62 -8.66 10.39
N GLU A 91 21.39 -9.15 10.51
CA GLU A 91 20.87 -10.25 9.70
C GLU A 91 20.83 -9.90 8.20
N MET A 92 20.47 -8.67 7.86
CA MET A 92 20.51 -8.16 6.49
C MET A 92 21.95 -8.12 5.93
N LEU A 93 22.92 -7.64 6.72
CA LEU A 93 24.33 -7.63 6.32
C LEU A 93 24.88 -9.04 6.09
N GLN A 94 24.60 -9.97 7.01
CA GLN A 94 25.00 -11.38 6.88
C GLN A 94 24.39 -12.03 5.64
N SER A 95 23.13 -11.72 5.34
CA SER A 95 22.46 -12.21 4.15
C SER A 95 23.15 -11.71 2.87
N LEU A 96 23.54 -10.43 2.82
CA LEU A 96 24.26 -9.86 1.67
C LEU A 96 25.63 -10.52 1.45
N GLU A 97 26.38 -10.79 2.51
CA GLU A 97 27.67 -11.48 2.44
C GLU A 97 27.53 -12.92 1.94
N ALA A 98 26.51 -13.65 2.42
CA ALA A 98 26.24 -15.02 1.98
C ALA A 98 25.97 -15.09 0.46
N HIS A 99 25.28 -14.09 -0.09
CA HIS A 99 24.97 -14.04 -1.53
C HIS A 99 26.20 -13.70 -2.38
N GLN A 100 27.13 -12.87 -1.88
CA GLN A 100 28.39 -12.57 -2.58
C GLN A 100 29.30 -13.80 -2.66
N ASN A 101 29.36 -14.60 -1.60
CA ASN A 101 30.17 -15.82 -1.55
C ASN A 101 29.59 -16.96 -2.41
N ALA A 102 28.26 -16.98 -2.63
CA ALA A 102 27.62 -17.96 -3.51
C ALA A 102 27.84 -17.65 -5.01
N ALA A 103 27.97 -16.38 -5.40
CA ALA A 103 28.14 -15.98 -6.80
C ALA A 103 29.51 -16.31 -7.41
N THR A 104 30.52 -16.61 -6.59
CA THR A 104 31.86 -17.04 -7.03
C THR A 104 32.04 -18.56 -7.12
N SER A 105 31.00 -19.33 -6.76
CA SER A 105 31.03 -20.79 -6.83
C SER A 105 30.02 -21.30 -7.86
N ASP A 106 30.57 -21.84 -8.95
CA ASP A 106 29.93 -22.65 -9.98
C ASP A 106 29.06 -21.98 -11.07
N SER A 107 29.66 -22.00 -12.27
CA SER A 107 29.06 -21.83 -13.57
C SER A 107 28.40 -23.14 -14.03
N PRO A 108 27.07 -23.20 -14.25
CA PRO A 108 26.44 -24.32 -14.92
C PRO A 108 26.29 -24.03 -16.42
N SER A 109 26.93 -24.88 -17.20
CA SER A 109 26.85 -25.00 -18.65
C SER A 109 25.40 -25.16 -19.14
N VAL A 110 25.00 -24.32 -20.10
CA VAL A 110 23.65 -24.24 -20.67
C VAL A 110 23.46 -25.31 -21.75
N ALA A 111 22.56 -26.27 -21.52
CA ALA A 111 22.01 -27.14 -22.56
C ALA A 111 20.76 -26.48 -23.18
N SER A 112 20.89 -26.13 -24.46
CA SER A 112 19.90 -25.44 -25.28
C SER A 112 18.74 -26.37 -25.67
N SER A 113 17.51 -26.04 -25.22
CA SER A 113 16.27 -26.69 -25.66
C SER A 113 15.50 -25.76 -26.60
N LYS A 114 15.13 -26.31 -27.76
CA LYS A 114 14.54 -25.62 -28.92
C LYS A 114 13.02 -25.53 -28.72
N GLU A 115 12.52 -24.36 -28.33
CA GLU A 115 11.09 -24.14 -28.05
C GLU A 115 10.35 -23.56 -29.26
N LYS A 116 9.23 -24.21 -29.61
CA LYS A 116 8.37 -23.98 -30.77
C LYS A 116 7.21 -23.07 -30.36
N ALA A 117 6.96 -22.04 -31.18
CA ALA A 117 5.74 -21.22 -31.32
C ALA A 117 5.13 -20.53 -30.08
N SER A 118 5.17 -19.20 -30.15
CA SER A 118 4.57 -18.19 -29.26
C SER A 118 3.25 -18.56 -28.59
N PRO A 119 3.18 -18.52 -27.24
CA PRO A 119 1.90 -18.49 -26.55
C PRO A 119 1.30 -17.09 -26.75
N LYS A 120 0.08 -17.02 -27.30
CA LYS A 120 -0.81 -15.89 -27.01
C LYS A 120 -0.90 -15.80 -25.48
N CYS A 121 -0.96 -14.60 -24.91
CA CYS A 121 -1.15 -14.41 -23.48
C CYS A 121 -2.48 -15.07 -23.08
N ALA A 122 -2.45 -16.36 -22.79
CA ALA A 122 -3.56 -17.06 -22.18
C ALA A 122 -3.62 -16.45 -20.80
N SER A 123 -4.58 -15.55 -20.63
CA SER A 123 -4.93 -14.99 -19.33
C SER A 123 -5.43 -16.16 -18.50
N THR A 124 -4.51 -16.86 -17.85
CA THR A 124 -4.87 -17.76 -16.77
C THR A 124 -5.39 -16.80 -15.71
N LEU A 125 -6.72 -16.66 -15.65
CA LEU A 125 -7.42 -15.93 -14.60
C LEU A 125 -6.90 -16.49 -13.27
N ILE A 126 -5.96 -15.78 -12.65
CA ILE A 126 -5.46 -16.18 -11.34
C ILE A 126 -6.60 -15.85 -10.38
N ALA A 127 -7.34 -16.89 -10.01
CA ALA A 127 -8.21 -16.95 -8.86
C ALA A 127 -7.33 -16.84 -7.59
N ALA A 128 -6.80 -15.65 -7.31
CA ALA A 128 -6.18 -15.38 -6.03
C ALA A 128 -7.30 -15.19 -5.00
N ASN A 129 -7.96 -16.30 -4.67
CA ASN A 129 -9.02 -16.32 -3.68
C ASN A 129 -8.36 -16.19 -2.31
N GLY A 130 -8.71 -15.13 -1.57
CA GLY A 130 -8.28 -14.97 -0.17
C GLY A 130 -7.82 -13.56 0.19
N ARG A 131 -7.98 -13.21 1.48
CA ARG A 131 -7.52 -11.93 2.07
C ARG A 131 -6.12 -12.02 2.65
N THR A 132 -5.38 -13.10 2.38
CA THR A 132 -4.03 -13.27 2.89
C THR A 132 -3.05 -12.37 2.14
N LEU A 133 -1.98 -11.94 2.80
CA LEU A 133 -0.89 -11.20 2.16
C LEU A 133 -0.35 -11.96 0.94
N LYS A 134 -0.32 -13.30 1.04
CA LYS A 134 0.05 -14.20 -0.05
C LYS A 134 -0.85 -14.07 -1.26
N ALA A 135 -2.17 -14.17 -1.07
CA ALA A 135 -3.14 -13.98 -2.15
C ALA A 135 -2.99 -12.57 -2.77
N GLN A 136 -2.79 -11.54 -1.94
CA GLN A 136 -2.58 -10.17 -2.41
C GLN A 136 -1.31 -10.02 -3.27
N GLN A 137 -0.18 -10.63 -2.89
CA GLN A 137 1.05 -10.54 -3.70
C GLN A 137 0.96 -11.37 -4.98
N LEU A 138 0.36 -12.57 -4.94
CA LEU A 138 0.08 -13.36 -6.15
C LEU A 138 -0.81 -12.59 -7.13
N TRP A 139 -1.80 -11.87 -6.61
CA TRP A 139 -2.66 -11.00 -7.39
C TRP A 139 -1.88 -9.85 -8.06
N ARG A 140 -0.98 -9.19 -7.30
CA ARG A 140 -0.14 -8.10 -7.85
C ARG A 140 0.73 -8.62 -9.00
N LEU A 141 1.35 -9.78 -8.82
CA LEU A 141 2.15 -10.44 -9.86
C LEU A 141 1.32 -10.79 -11.11
N ALA A 142 0.11 -11.32 -10.91
CA ALA A 142 -0.83 -11.62 -12.00
C ALA A 142 -1.19 -10.37 -12.81
N SER A 143 -1.47 -9.27 -12.11
CA SER A 143 -1.85 -8.00 -12.73
C SER A 143 -0.67 -7.36 -13.48
N MET A 144 0.54 -7.42 -12.90
CA MET A 144 1.77 -7.01 -13.58
C MET A 144 1.98 -7.79 -14.88
N GLU A 145 1.81 -9.11 -14.85
CA GLU A 145 1.92 -9.96 -16.04
C GLU A 145 0.91 -9.56 -17.13
N GLN A 146 -0.33 -9.25 -16.74
CA GLN A 146 -1.37 -8.82 -17.68
C GLN A 146 -1.04 -7.47 -18.33
N MET A 147 -0.58 -6.49 -17.54
CA MET A 147 -0.18 -5.18 -18.07
C MET A 147 1.01 -5.27 -19.01
N LEU A 148 1.99 -6.14 -18.71
CA LEU A 148 3.13 -6.40 -19.59
C LEU A 148 2.74 -7.10 -20.89
N CYS A 149 1.64 -7.85 -20.87
CA CYS A 149 1.13 -8.56 -22.04
C CYS A 149 0.51 -7.62 -23.09
N ALA A 150 -0.13 -6.52 -22.68
CA ALA A 150 -0.81 -5.58 -23.58
C ALA A 150 0.13 -4.85 -24.57
N PRO A 151 1.31 -4.31 -24.18
CA PRO A 151 2.21 -3.56 -25.07
C PRO A 151 3.16 -4.44 -25.90
N GLY A 152 3.14 -5.76 -25.75
CA GLY A 152 4.03 -6.67 -26.51
C GLY A 152 5.51 -6.57 -26.10
N ILE A 153 5.80 -6.10 -24.88
CA ILE A 153 7.15 -6.00 -24.31
C ILE A 153 7.83 -7.39 -24.31
N PRO A 154 9.13 -7.50 -24.64
CA PRO A 154 9.83 -8.77 -24.84
C PRO A 154 9.69 -9.72 -23.65
N ARG A 155 8.94 -10.80 -23.90
CA ARG A 155 8.35 -11.69 -22.87
C ARG A 155 9.33 -12.58 -22.13
N LYS A 156 10.49 -12.91 -22.70
CA LYS A 156 11.31 -14.02 -22.16
C LYS A 156 11.94 -13.70 -20.80
N ALA A 157 12.56 -12.54 -20.66
CA ALA A 157 13.19 -12.14 -19.40
C ALA A 157 12.14 -11.86 -18.32
N VAL A 158 11.06 -11.17 -18.68
CA VAL A 158 10.02 -10.75 -17.73
C VAL A 158 9.17 -11.91 -17.27
N SER A 159 8.78 -12.82 -18.16
CA SER A 159 8.02 -14.03 -17.79
C SER A 159 8.82 -14.93 -16.86
N LYS A 160 10.13 -15.08 -17.10
CA LYS A 160 11.01 -15.83 -16.20
C LYS A 160 11.06 -15.19 -14.81
N ALA A 161 11.26 -13.87 -14.73
CA ALA A 161 11.27 -13.15 -13.45
C ALA A 161 9.92 -13.27 -12.72
N MET A 162 8.81 -13.12 -13.43
CA MET A 162 7.46 -13.24 -12.86
C MET A 162 7.17 -14.65 -12.35
N ALA A 163 7.59 -15.68 -13.09
CA ALA A 163 7.47 -17.08 -12.67
C ALA A 163 8.30 -17.36 -11.41
N THR A 164 9.55 -16.88 -11.36
CA THR A 164 10.40 -16.98 -10.16
C THR A 164 9.73 -16.32 -8.95
N LEU A 165 9.22 -15.09 -9.09
CA LEU A 165 8.53 -14.39 -8.01
C LEU A 165 7.28 -15.14 -7.54
N LYS A 166 6.46 -15.68 -8.44
CA LYS A 166 5.29 -16.48 -8.05
C LYS A 166 5.65 -17.71 -7.24
N THR A 167 6.74 -18.39 -7.62
CA THR A 167 7.27 -19.52 -6.85
C THR A 167 7.75 -19.07 -5.47
N GLN A 168 8.53 -17.98 -5.39
CA GLN A 168 9.00 -17.46 -4.10
C GLN A 168 7.86 -16.99 -3.19
N VAL A 169 6.81 -16.33 -3.72
CA VAL A 169 5.59 -15.98 -2.97
C VAL A 169 4.88 -17.24 -2.46
N SER A 170 4.95 -18.33 -3.23
CA SER A 170 4.32 -19.61 -2.87
C SER A 170 5.09 -20.36 -1.78
N GLU A 171 6.41 -20.27 -1.80
CA GLU A 171 7.34 -20.99 -0.93
C GLU A 171 7.78 -20.21 0.32
N ALA A 172 7.60 -18.87 0.35
CA ALA A 172 7.96 -18.05 1.50
C ALA A 172 7.23 -18.51 2.77
N GLY A 173 7.98 -19.13 3.67
CA GLY A 173 7.49 -19.67 4.94
C GLY A 173 7.77 -18.74 6.11
N THR A 174 8.72 -17.82 5.94
CA THR A 174 9.17 -16.89 7.00
C THR A 174 8.87 -15.44 6.66
N ILE A 175 8.74 -14.60 7.69
CA ILE A 175 8.45 -13.17 7.55
C ILE A 175 9.56 -12.44 6.76
N THR A 176 10.82 -12.82 6.95
CA THR A 176 11.98 -12.26 6.23
C THR A 176 11.95 -12.59 4.74
N GLU A 177 11.63 -13.84 4.39
CA GLU A 177 11.40 -14.24 2.99
C GLU A 177 10.26 -13.44 2.37
N TRP A 178 9.16 -13.23 3.09
CA TRP A 178 8.02 -12.44 2.62
C TRP A 178 8.36 -10.99 2.30
N VAL A 179 9.13 -10.33 3.18
CA VAL A 179 9.53 -8.94 2.93
C VAL A 179 10.48 -8.86 1.74
N ARG A 180 11.46 -9.77 1.64
CA ARG A 180 12.36 -9.85 0.49
C ARG A 180 11.58 -10.02 -0.81
N VAL A 181 10.67 -10.99 -0.88
CA VAL A 181 9.86 -11.24 -2.08
C VAL A 181 9.00 -10.03 -2.43
N SER A 182 8.43 -9.35 -1.42
CA SER A 182 7.66 -8.11 -1.64
C SER A 182 8.53 -6.97 -2.21
N GLN A 183 9.77 -6.82 -1.73
CA GLN A 183 10.72 -5.84 -2.26
C GLN A 183 11.14 -6.17 -3.71
N GLU A 184 11.35 -7.45 -4.03
CA GLU A 184 11.66 -7.88 -5.40
C GLU A 184 10.48 -7.60 -6.35
N ILE A 185 9.23 -7.80 -5.90
CA ILE A 185 8.01 -7.42 -6.65
C ILE A 185 7.99 -5.91 -6.90
N ASP A 186 8.22 -5.09 -5.87
CA ASP A 186 8.22 -3.63 -5.99
C ASP A 186 9.35 -3.13 -6.90
N GLN A 187 10.53 -3.74 -6.83
CA GLN A 187 11.67 -3.43 -7.71
C GLN A 187 11.36 -3.78 -9.16
N LEU A 188 10.76 -4.95 -9.41
CA LEU A 188 10.31 -5.36 -10.75
C LEU A 188 9.25 -4.39 -11.27
N ALA A 189 8.27 -4.02 -10.44
CA ALA A 189 7.25 -3.06 -10.81
C ALA A 189 7.85 -1.70 -11.21
N HIS A 190 8.81 -1.19 -10.44
CA HIS A 190 9.55 0.04 -10.79
C HIS A 190 10.33 -0.09 -12.10
N GLN A 191 11.05 -1.19 -12.29
CA GLN A 191 11.90 -1.41 -13.47
C GLN A 191 11.11 -1.34 -14.78
N PHE A 192 9.87 -1.85 -14.76
CA PHE A 192 9.00 -1.86 -15.94
C PHE A 192 7.99 -0.72 -15.95
N ALA A 193 8.11 0.25 -15.03
CA ALA A 193 7.13 1.33 -14.83
C ALA A 193 5.68 0.81 -14.72
N LEU A 194 5.52 -0.38 -14.12
CA LEU A 194 4.25 -1.09 -13.95
C LEU A 194 3.54 -0.70 -12.65
N TYR A 195 3.83 0.45 -12.05
CA TYR A 195 2.88 0.96 -11.07
C TYR A 195 1.63 1.29 -11.86
N PRO A 196 0.55 0.48 -11.74
CA PRO A 196 -0.63 0.74 -12.53
C PRO A 196 -1.08 2.14 -12.12
N SER A 197 -1.42 2.97 -13.09
CA SER A 197 -2.32 4.06 -12.75
C SER A 197 -3.54 3.42 -12.07
N SER A 198 -4.18 4.09 -11.12
CA SER A 198 -5.34 3.45 -10.47
C SER A 198 -6.42 3.04 -11.48
N GLU A 199 -6.47 3.69 -12.65
CA GLU A 199 -7.31 3.33 -13.79
C GLU A 199 -6.95 1.95 -14.39
N ASP A 200 -5.67 1.67 -14.61
CA ASP A 200 -5.17 0.34 -15.04
C ASP A 200 -5.50 -0.74 -13.99
N TRP A 201 -5.43 -0.36 -12.71
CA TRP A 201 -5.77 -1.21 -11.57
C TRP A 201 -7.27 -1.56 -11.56
N LEU A 202 -8.13 -0.57 -11.79
CA LEU A 202 -9.58 -0.76 -11.88
C LEU A 202 -9.98 -1.54 -13.12
N GLN A 203 -9.29 -1.34 -14.24
CA GLN A 203 -9.51 -2.09 -15.48
C GLN A 203 -9.09 -3.56 -15.33
N ALA A 204 -7.94 -3.82 -14.70
CA ALA A 204 -7.51 -5.19 -14.39
C ALA A 204 -8.47 -5.88 -13.40
N LYS A 205 -8.92 -5.17 -12.37
CA LYS A 205 -9.86 -5.68 -11.38
C LYS A 205 -11.23 -6.01 -11.99
N SER A 206 -11.77 -5.13 -12.83
CA SER A 206 -13.06 -5.33 -13.52
C SER A 206 -13.02 -6.43 -14.59
N ALA A 207 -11.84 -6.77 -15.10
CA ALA A 207 -11.66 -7.88 -16.03
C ALA A 207 -11.74 -9.26 -15.36
N VAL A 208 -11.72 -9.33 -14.02
CA VAL A 208 -11.83 -10.59 -13.29
C VAL A 208 -13.24 -10.71 -12.69
N PRO A 209 -14.00 -11.79 -13.02
CA PRO A 209 -15.34 -12.02 -12.51
C PRO A 209 -15.46 -11.84 -10.99
N GLU A 210 -16.49 -11.14 -10.54
CA GLU A 210 -16.76 -10.84 -9.11
C GLU A 210 -16.82 -12.11 -8.24
N ALA A 211 -17.36 -13.20 -8.79
CA ALA A 211 -17.40 -14.53 -8.16
C ALA A 211 -16.02 -15.17 -7.88
N LEU A 212 -14.93 -14.61 -8.42
CA LEU A 212 -13.55 -15.01 -8.11
C LEU A 212 -12.90 -14.15 -7.01
N TRP A 213 -13.57 -13.09 -6.55
CA TRP A 213 -13.10 -12.24 -5.44
C TRP A 213 -13.99 -12.34 -4.20
N GLU A 214 -15.26 -12.72 -4.37
CA GLU A 214 -16.14 -13.05 -3.25
C GLU A 214 -15.79 -14.44 -2.72
N VAL A 215 -15.37 -14.48 -1.47
CA VAL A 215 -15.00 -15.71 -0.75
C VAL A 215 -16.28 -16.52 -0.48
N GLY A 216 -16.30 -17.78 -0.92
CA GLY A 216 -17.06 -18.82 -0.23
C GLY A 216 -16.30 -19.21 1.03
N ASP A 217 -17.02 -19.40 2.15
CA ASP A 217 -16.57 -19.60 3.55
C ASP A 217 -15.56 -20.76 3.84
N GLU A 218 -14.82 -21.24 2.85
CA GLU A 218 -13.91 -22.38 2.99
C GLU A 218 -12.52 -21.92 3.45
N ASP A 219 -12.43 -21.54 4.74
CA ASP A 219 -11.25 -21.74 5.60
C ASP A 219 -11.62 -21.35 7.06
N GLN A 220 -12.63 -22.02 7.62
CA GLN A 220 -12.90 -22.04 9.07
C GLN A 220 -12.81 -23.48 9.60
N ASP A 221 -11.66 -23.86 10.16
CA ASP A 221 -11.53 -25.02 11.06
C ASP A 221 -11.05 -24.59 12.46
N VAL A 222 -11.60 -23.48 12.96
CA VAL A 222 -11.66 -23.20 14.41
C VAL A 222 -13.03 -22.59 14.72
N PRO A 223 -13.89 -23.27 15.49
CA PRO A 223 -15.18 -22.70 15.86
C PRO A 223 -14.96 -21.50 16.79
N LEU A 224 -15.23 -20.29 16.29
CA LEU A 224 -15.31 -19.09 17.12
C LEU A 224 -16.57 -19.14 18.02
N PRO A 225 -16.49 -18.66 19.27
CA PRO A 225 -17.64 -18.60 20.17
C PRO A 225 -18.74 -17.69 19.61
N GLU A 226 -19.99 -18.11 19.79
CA GLU A 226 -21.18 -17.37 19.36
C GLU A 226 -21.17 -15.92 19.86
N ALA A 227 -21.20 -14.98 18.90
CA ALA A 227 -21.25 -13.55 19.18
C ALA A 227 -22.63 -13.14 19.76
N PRO A 228 -22.68 -12.19 20.69
CA PRO A 228 -23.94 -11.64 21.20
C PRO A 228 -24.70 -10.86 20.11
N ALA A 229 -26.02 -10.89 20.26
CA ALA A 229 -27.01 -10.47 19.27
C ALA A 229 -26.85 -9.04 18.70
N VAL A 230 -26.88 -8.99 17.36
CA VAL A 230 -27.46 -7.97 16.47
C VAL A 230 -27.05 -6.51 16.73
N VAL A 231 -25.92 -6.13 16.12
CA VAL A 231 -25.77 -4.80 15.51
C VAL A 231 -26.01 -4.99 14.01
N PRO A 232 -26.90 -4.21 13.36
CA PRO A 232 -27.12 -4.35 11.92
C PRO A 232 -25.78 -4.15 11.18
N PRO A 233 -25.42 -5.04 10.24
CA PRO A 233 -24.12 -5.00 9.57
C PRO A 233 -24.02 -3.71 8.77
N GLU A 234 -23.06 -2.86 9.15
CA GLU A 234 -22.66 -1.73 8.31
C GLU A 234 -22.11 -2.34 7.01
N PRO A 235 -22.71 -2.03 5.84
CA PRO A 235 -22.27 -2.62 4.58
C PRO A 235 -20.80 -2.26 4.34
N PRO A 236 -20.00 -3.20 3.82
CA PRO A 236 -18.57 -3.01 3.67
C PRO A 236 -18.27 -1.76 2.83
N ALA A 237 -17.50 -0.84 3.40
CA ALA A 237 -17.02 0.33 2.68
C ALA A 237 -15.98 -0.10 1.63
N ASN A 238 -15.99 0.56 0.47
CA ASN A 238 -15.07 0.27 -0.63
C ASN A 238 -13.62 0.74 -0.35
N LEU A 239 -12.73 0.62 -1.36
CA LEU A 239 -11.29 0.91 -1.29
C LEU A 239 -10.97 2.30 -0.70
N PHE A 240 -11.86 3.29 -0.85
CA PHE A 240 -11.68 4.66 -0.37
C PHE A 240 -12.54 5.01 0.85
N GLY A 241 -13.21 4.02 1.45
CA GLY A 241 -14.12 4.24 2.58
C GLY A 241 -15.48 4.82 2.17
N CYS A 242 -15.85 4.74 0.89
CA CYS A 242 -17.17 5.14 0.41
C CYS A 242 -18.22 4.07 0.76
N ARG A 243 -19.46 4.51 0.95
CA ARG A 243 -20.60 3.61 1.17
C ARG A 243 -20.93 2.84 -0.11
N ALA A 244 -21.31 1.57 0.03
CA ALA A 244 -21.59 0.66 -1.08
C ALA A 244 -22.59 1.23 -2.12
N ALA A 245 -23.63 1.94 -1.65
CA ALA A 245 -24.69 2.50 -2.50
C ALA A 245 -24.20 3.52 -3.56
N VAL A 246 -23.02 4.11 -3.37
CA VAL A 246 -22.47 5.15 -4.25
C VAL A 246 -20.97 4.91 -4.55
N ALA A 247 -20.52 3.66 -4.41
CA ALA A 247 -19.10 3.30 -4.44
C ALA A 247 -18.42 3.67 -5.75
N ALA A 248 -19.07 3.42 -6.89
CA ALA A 248 -18.50 3.66 -8.23
C ALA A 248 -18.30 5.16 -8.51
N GLU A 249 -19.32 6.00 -8.28
CA GLU A 249 -19.19 7.45 -8.45
C GLU A 249 -18.20 8.07 -7.45
N CYS A 250 -18.19 7.58 -6.21
CA CYS A 250 -17.25 8.03 -5.19
C CYS A 250 -15.80 7.72 -5.59
N GLU A 251 -15.51 6.50 -6.05
CA GLU A 251 -14.21 6.09 -6.59
C GLU A 251 -13.78 6.99 -7.76
N ARG A 252 -14.67 7.25 -8.71
CA ARG A 252 -14.41 8.15 -9.84
C ARG A 252 -14.02 9.56 -9.38
N LEU A 253 -14.74 10.13 -8.40
CA LEU A 253 -14.43 11.47 -7.88
C LEU A 253 -13.13 11.50 -7.06
N MET A 254 -12.85 10.46 -6.27
CA MET A 254 -11.59 10.32 -5.54
C MET A 254 -10.39 10.28 -6.50
N MET A 255 -10.54 9.60 -7.64
CA MET A 255 -9.50 9.58 -8.68
C MET A 255 -9.26 10.93 -9.34
N ARG A 256 -10.32 11.69 -9.62
CA ARG A 256 -10.19 13.07 -10.11
C ARG A 256 -9.44 13.95 -9.12
N LEU A 257 -9.70 13.80 -7.82
CA LEU A 257 -9.00 14.55 -6.77
C LEU A 257 -7.50 14.23 -6.72
N ILE A 258 -7.11 12.96 -6.85
CA ILE A 258 -5.70 12.56 -6.90
C ILE A 258 -4.99 13.19 -8.12
N ALA A 259 -5.65 13.17 -9.28
CA ALA A 259 -5.12 13.82 -10.48
C ALA A 259 -4.94 15.35 -10.30
N LEU A 260 -5.87 16.01 -9.60
CA LEU A 260 -5.74 17.44 -9.27
C LEU A 260 -4.62 17.70 -8.26
N GLN A 261 -4.44 16.84 -7.26
CA GLN A 261 -3.33 16.95 -6.30
C GLN A 261 -1.97 16.88 -7.02
N ALA A 262 -1.79 15.97 -7.98
CA ALA A 262 -0.56 15.88 -8.76
C ALA A 262 -0.22 17.21 -9.46
N ARG A 263 -1.23 17.92 -9.97
CA ARG A 263 -1.07 19.22 -10.63
C ARG A 263 -0.70 20.36 -9.68
N THR A 264 -0.88 20.21 -8.37
CA THR A 264 -0.48 21.23 -7.38
C THR A 264 1.02 21.26 -7.14
N THR A 265 1.76 20.24 -7.57
CA THR A 265 3.23 20.17 -7.43
C THR A 265 3.96 21.26 -8.21
N GLU A 266 3.33 21.81 -9.26
CA GLU A 266 3.83 22.92 -10.07
C GLU A 266 3.61 24.30 -9.44
N MET A 267 2.80 24.39 -8.38
CA MET A 267 2.46 25.65 -7.72
C MET A 267 3.57 26.06 -6.74
N ASP A 268 3.67 27.36 -6.45
CA ASP A 268 4.52 27.85 -5.36
C ASP A 268 4.06 27.27 -4.00
N GLU A 269 4.95 27.26 -3.02
CA GLU A 269 4.72 26.58 -1.74
C GLU A 269 3.48 27.10 -0.98
N ALA A 270 3.26 28.41 -0.98
CA ALA A 270 2.13 29.03 -0.29
C ALA A 270 0.81 28.64 -0.97
N SER A 271 0.73 28.78 -2.30
CA SER A 271 -0.45 28.41 -3.07
C SER A 271 -0.72 26.90 -3.05
N ARG A 272 0.34 26.08 -3.01
CA ARG A 272 0.25 24.61 -2.92
C ARG A 272 -0.39 24.16 -1.62
N SER A 273 -0.01 24.74 -0.49
CA SER A 273 -0.59 24.40 0.81
C SER A 273 -2.09 24.69 0.84
N THR A 274 -2.50 25.87 0.37
CA THR A 274 -3.93 26.24 0.25
C THR A 274 -4.68 25.31 -0.70
N ALA A 275 -4.08 24.98 -1.84
CA ALA A 275 -4.64 24.06 -2.83
C ALA A 275 -4.86 22.65 -2.26
N LEU A 276 -3.86 22.09 -1.57
CA LEU A 276 -3.95 20.76 -0.96
C LEU A 276 -5.01 20.71 0.14
N SER A 277 -5.12 21.75 0.96
CA SER A 277 -6.16 21.86 1.98
C SER A 277 -7.57 21.86 1.38
N ALA A 278 -7.79 22.62 0.30
CA ALA A 278 -9.07 22.65 -0.40
C ALA A 278 -9.42 21.30 -1.05
N LEU A 279 -8.46 20.64 -1.70
CA LEU A 279 -8.65 19.30 -2.30
C LEU A 279 -8.93 18.24 -1.23
N PHE A 280 -8.29 18.33 -0.06
CA PHE A 280 -8.55 17.44 1.06
C PHE A 280 -10.00 17.56 1.56
N GLN A 281 -10.52 18.78 1.73
CA GLN A 281 -11.91 19.03 2.13
C GLN A 281 -12.91 18.47 1.10
N LEU A 282 -12.62 18.61 -0.20
CA LEU A 282 -13.44 18.01 -1.25
C LEU A 282 -13.42 16.47 -1.17
N GLY A 283 -12.26 15.86 -0.92
CA GLY A 283 -12.15 14.42 -0.71
C GLY A 283 -12.93 13.91 0.51
N GLN A 284 -12.99 14.70 1.58
CA GLN A 284 -13.83 14.38 2.73
C GLN A 284 -15.32 14.38 2.36
N LYS A 285 -15.79 15.42 1.65
CA LYS A 285 -17.18 15.49 1.15
C LYS A 285 -17.54 14.31 0.24
N VAL A 286 -16.62 13.85 -0.60
CA VAL A 286 -16.82 12.67 -1.45
C VAL A 286 -16.99 11.40 -0.62
N ARG A 287 -16.16 11.19 0.42
CA ARG A 287 -16.25 10.00 1.30
C ARG A 287 -17.46 10.00 2.22
N GLU A 288 -17.91 11.17 2.66
CA GLU A 288 -19.07 11.34 3.53
C GLU A 288 -20.41 11.29 2.77
N ALA A 289 -20.39 11.40 1.45
CA ALA A 289 -21.59 11.33 0.63
C ALA A 289 -22.21 9.93 0.70
N ASP A 290 -23.46 9.86 1.15
CA ASP A 290 -24.27 8.66 1.24
C ASP A 290 -25.32 8.54 0.13
N SER A 291 -25.38 9.55 -0.74
CA SER A 291 -26.39 9.69 -1.78
C SER A 291 -25.81 10.33 -3.03
N SER A 292 -26.39 9.98 -4.18
CA SER A 292 -25.97 10.52 -5.49
C SER A 292 -26.01 12.05 -5.54
N LYS A 293 -27.02 12.68 -4.91
CA LYS A 293 -27.14 14.14 -4.81
C LYS A 293 -25.96 14.80 -4.08
N LEU A 294 -25.44 14.18 -3.02
CA LEU A 294 -24.26 14.67 -2.32
C LEU A 294 -23.00 14.51 -3.16
N LEU A 295 -22.86 13.39 -3.89
CA LEU A 295 -21.74 13.20 -4.83
C LEU A 295 -21.79 14.18 -6.01
N GLU A 296 -22.95 14.50 -6.56
CA GLU A 296 -23.07 15.55 -7.58
C GLU A 296 -22.62 16.91 -7.04
N THR A 297 -22.96 17.21 -5.79
CA THR A 297 -22.53 18.45 -5.14
C THR A 297 -21.03 18.47 -4.91
N ALA A 298 -20.43 17.34 -4.51
CA ALA A 298 -18.99 17.19 -4.39
C ALA A 298 -18.29 17.28 -5.76
N SER A 299 -18.86 16.69 -6.81
CA SER A 299 -18.38 16.78 -8.19
C SER A 299 -18.35 18.23 -8.67
N ARG A 300 -19.44 18.99 -8.47
CA ARG A 300 -19.47 20.43 -8.80
C ARG A 300 -18.40 21.19 -8.04
N GLY A 301 -18.17 20.90 -6.76
CA GLY A 301 -17.08 21.51 -6.00
C GLY A 301 -15.67 21.20 -6.55
N ILE A 302 -15.48 19.99 -7.10
CA ILE A 302 -14.24 19.61 -7.79
C ILE A 302 -14.10 20.37 -9.11
N ASP A 303 -15.18 20.50 -9.87
CA ASP A 303 -15.21 21.23 -11.15
C ASP A 303 -14.95 22.74 -10.95
N ASP A 304 -15.60 23.34 -9.95
CA ASP A 304 -15.40 24.74 -9.56
C ASP A 304 -13.96 25.00 -9.12
N TRP A 305 -13.37 24.08 -8.35
CA TRP A 305 -11.97 24.18 -7.94
C TRP A 305 -11.03 24.08 -9.15
N ALA A 306 -11.28 23.14 -10.05
CA ALA A 306 -10.46 22.93 -11.25
C ALA A 306 -10.59 24.07 -12.27
N GLY A 307 -11.74 24.76 -12.30
CA GLY A 307 -12.03 25.86 -13.20
C GLY A 307 -11.58 27.24 -12.72
N LYS A 308 -11.25 27.40 -11.42
CA LYS A 308 -10.69 28.66 -10.93
C LYS A 308 -9.39 28.95 -11.67
N PRO A 309 -9.27 30.11 -12.35
CA PRO A 309 -8.01 30.48 -12.99
C PRO A 309 -6.95 30.43 -11.90
N ARG A 310 -5.86 29.70 -12.16
CA ARG A 310 -4.64 29.85 -11.37
C ARG A 310 -4.31 31.32 -11.52
N GLU A 311 -4.60 32.13 -10.51
CA GLU A 311 -4.09 33.49 -10.46
C GLU A 311 -2.59 33.29 -10.57
N ALA A 312 -2.08 33.49 -11.79
CA ALA A 312 -0.67 33.44 -12.05
C ALA A 312 -0.14 34.50 -11.11
N SER A 313 0.53 34.07 -10.03
CA SER A 313 1.18 34.95 -9.09
C SER A 313 1.91 35.96 -9.95
N LEU A 314 1.33 37.16 -10.05
CA LEU A 314 1.88 38.20 -10.91
C LEU A 314 3.32 38.29 -10.47
N PRO A 315 4.29 38.18 -11.40
CA PRO A 315 5.69 38.16 -11.02
C PRO A 315 5.87 39.32 -10.07
N VAL A 316 6.24 39.03 -8.83
CA VAL A 316 6.53 40.04 -7.82
C VAL A 316 7.66 40.83 -8.46
N GLN A 317 7.31 41.92 -9.14
CA GLN A 317 8.27 42.79 -9.77
C GLN A 317 9.10 43.29 -8.61
N GLY A 318 10.31 42.74 -8.52
CA GLY A 318 11.25 43.05 -7.46
C GLY A 318 11.42 44.55 -7.44
N SER A 319 10.82 45.18 -6.44
CA SER A 319 11.12 46.54 -6.03
C SER A 319 12.52 46.51 -5.41
N LEU A 320 13.52 46.38 -6.27
CA LEU A 320 14.96 46.36 -5.97
C LEU A 320 15.64 47.64 -6.48
N GLU A 321 14.90 48.75 -6.59
CA GLU A 321 15.48 50.08 -6.79
C GLU A 321 14.99 51.03 -5.70
N ALA A 322 15.69 51.07 -4.56
CA ALA A 322 15.84 52.25 -3.69
C ALA A 322 16.57 51.88 -2.38
N SER A 323 17.90 51.68 -2.43
CA SER A 323 18.80 51.79 -1.25
C SER A 323 20.27 51.91 -1.67
N LEU A 324 20.54 52.71 -2.71
CA LEU A 324 21.90 53.11 -3.08
C LEU A 324 21.92 54.65 -3.11
N LEU A 325 21.82 55.25 -1.92
CA LEU A 325 22.20 56.63 -1.62
C LEU A 325 22.03 56.83 -0.11
N GLU A 326 23.04 56.45 0.67
CA GLU A 326 23.60 57.19 1.81
C GLU A 326 24.88 56.49 2.32
#